data_AF-A0A535R1E4-F1
#
_entry.id   AF-A0A535R1E4-F1
#
_cell.length_a   1.000
_cell.length_b   1.000
_cell.length_c   1.000
_cell.angle_alpha   90.00
_cell.angle_beta   90.00
_cell.angle_gamma   90.00
#
_symmetry.space_group_name_H-M   'P 1'
#
loop_
_entity.id
_entity.type
_entity.pdbx_description
1 polymer ?
#
loop_
_entity_poly.entity_id
_entity_poly.type
_entity_poly.pdbx_seq_one_letter_code
_entity_poly.pdbx_strand_id
1 'polypeptide(L)'
;MITNSPTSPLRFTTNSLPTLTNWRQKGIGLLRIAFGLVWLVAAWLKWQPAFQNSFVAQVSGAKDGQPGLIQAWISFWTTLISANPLLFARFEAATETAIAIFLLLGLFSNLTSIMGLLLSLGIWSTAEGFGGPYMPGQSTDVGTALPYAILFAVLFSISAGRYYGMDQWLTPRLGRWSFLASGSIKKRSIDRS
;
A
#
# COMPACT_ATOMS: atom_id res chain seq x y z
N MET A 1 28.13 44.06 -53.25
CA MET A 1 28.24 42.61 -52.98
C MET A 1 28.76 42.43 -51.57
N ILE A 2 27.95 41.77 -50.72
CA ILE A 2 28.28 40.82 -49.63
C ILE A 2 26.99 40.76 -48.79
N THR A 3 26.18 39.73 -49.02
CA THR A 3 24.96 39.44 -48.25
C THR A 3 25.34 38.51 -47.10
N ASN A 4 25.17 38.93 -45.85
CA ASN A 4 25.35 38.06 -44.70
C ASN A 4 24.15 37.10 -44.60
N SER A 5 24.39 35.80 -44.78
CA SER A 5 23.41 34.75 -44.53
C SER A 5 23.26 34.51 -43.02
N PRO A 6 22.04 34.51 -42.45
CA PRO A 6 21.86 34.07 -41.07
C PRO A 6 21.96 32.55 -40.98
N THR A 7 22.91 32.08 -40.19
CA THR A 7 23.08 30.67 -39.80
C THR A 7 21.80 30.15 -39.14
N SER A 8 21.23 29.11 -39.73
CA SER A 8 20.06 28.39 -39.19
C SER A 8 20.44 27.69 -37.87
N PRO A 9 19.69 27.86 -36.77
CA PRO A 9 19.95 27.11 -35.55
C PRO A 9 19.57 25.65 -35.77
N LEU A 10 20.53 24.75 -35.54
CA LEU A 10 20.33 23.30 -35.50
C LEU A 10 19.17 22.98 -34.53
N ARG A 11 18.03 22.57 -35.10
CA ARG A 11 16.93 21.95 -34.35
C ARG A 11 17.43 20.62 -33.81
N PHE A 12 17.77 20.58 -32.52
CA PHE A 12 17.84 19.32 -31.80
C PHE A 12 16.42 18.76 -31.69
N THR A 13 16.06 17.87 -32.61
CA THR A 13 14.95 16.93 -32.41
C THR A 13 15.34 16.06 -31.23
N THR A 14 14.85 16.41 -30.04
CA THR A 14 14.76 15.48 -28.93
C THR A 14 13.84 14.36 -29.37
N ASN A 15 14.42 13.27 -29.88
CA ASN A 15 13.72 12.01 -30.09
C ASN A 15 13.16 11.60 -28.73
N SER A 16 11.86 11.82 -28.53
CA SER A 16 11.13 11.27 -27.41
C SER A 16 11.26 9.75 -27.49
N LEU A 17 11.64 9.09 -26.39
CA LEU A 17 11.51 7.66 -26.20
C LEU A 17 10.07 7.39 -25.74
N PRO A 18 9.09 7.10 -26.62
CA PRO A 18 7.67 7.13 -26.26
C PRO A 18 7.15 5.74 -25.86
N THR A 19 7.91 4.67 -26.14
CA THR A 19 7.48 3.28 -26.01
C THR A 19 7.87 2.67 -24.66
N LEU A 20 9.04 3.01 -24.12
CA LEU A 20 9.54 2.48 -22.84
C LEU A 20 8.73 2.97 -21.62
N THR A 21 8.09 4.13 -21.71
CA THR A 21 7.27 4.69 -20.64
C THR A 21 5.89 4.02 -20.59
N ASN A 22 5.26 3.72 -21.73
CA ASN A 22 3.91 3.18 -21.77
C ASN A 22 3.77 1.77 -21.14
N TRP A 23 4.73 0.87 -21.35
CA TRP A 23 4.63 -0.49 -20.79
C TRP A 23 4.85 -0.52 -19.28
N ARG A 24 5.77 0.31 -18.76
CA ARG A 24 6.01 0.45 -17.30
C ARG A 24 4.78 0.97 -16.60
N GLN A 25 4.13 1.98 -17.16
CA GLN A 25 2.91 2.56 -16.59
C GLN A 25 1.74 1.57 -16.60
N LYS A 26 1.56 0.82 -17.69
CA LYS A 26 0.59 -0.29 -17.76
C LYS A 26 0.90 -1.36 -16.71
N GLY A 27 2.17 -1.73 -16.57
CA GLY A 27 2.63 -2.70 -15.58
C GLY A 27 2.32 -2.29 -14.14
N ILE A 28 2.55 -1.03 -13.78
CA ILE A 28 2.23 -0.51 -12.44
C ILE A 28 0.71 -0.53 -12.18
N GLY A 29 -0.10 -0.11 -13.16
CA GLY A 29 -1.55 -0.16 -13.06
C GLY A 29 -2.06 -1.60 -12.89
N LEU A 30 -1.53 -2.54 -13.68
CA LEU A 30 -1.88 -3.95 -13.59
C LEU A 30 -1.47 -4.57 -12.25
N LEU A 31 -0.27 -4.25 -11.75
CA LEU A 31 0.20 -4.70 -10.43
C LEU A 31 -0.72 -4.22 -9.32
N ARG A 32 -1.11 -2.93 -9.34
CA ARG A 32 -2.05 -2.35 -8.37
C ARG A 32 -3.39 -3.08 -8.39
N ILE A 33 -3.95 -3.33 -9.57
CA ILE A 33 -5.22 -4.04 -9.73
C ILE A 33 -5.10 -5.50 -9.25
N ALA A 34 -4.06 -6.21 -9.66
CA ALA A 34 -3.81 -7.59 -9.23
C ALA A 34 -3.68 -7.68 -7.70
N PHE A 35 -2.96 -6.74 -7.08
CA PHE A 35 -2.86 -6.68 -5.64
C PHE A 35 -4.20 -6.32 -4.97
N GLY A 36 -4.98 -5.42 -5.58
CA GLY A 36 -6.35 -5.13 -5.15
C GLY A 36 -7.26 -6.36 -5.16
N LEU A 37 -7.11 -7.27 -6.14
CA LEU A 37 -7.83 -8.55 -6.16
C LEU A 37 -7.41 -9.48 -5.03
N VAL A 38 -6.12 -9.56 -4.71
CA VAL A 38 -5.62 -10.31 -3.55
C VAL A 38 -6.25 -9.79 -2.26
N TRP A 39 -6.28 -8.46 -2.10
CA TRP A 39 -6.93 -7.81 -0.96
C TRP A 39 -8.44 -8.02 -0.92
N LEU A 40 -9.11 -8.10 -2.07
CA LEU A 40 -10.54 -8.38 -2.12
C LEU A 40 -10.84 -9.80 -1.62
N VAL A 41 -10.02 -10.78 -1.99
CA VAL A 41 -10.12 -12.15 -1.48
C VAL A 41 -9.84 -12.19 0.02
N ALA A 42 -8.80 -11.50 0.49
CA ALA A 42 -8.49 -11.38 1.91
C ALA A 42 -9.69 -10.82 2.69
N ALA A 43 -10.24 -9.68 2.25
CA ALA A 43 -11.40 -9.05 2.86
C ALA A 43 -12.63 -9.99 2.89
N TRP A 44 -12.89 -10.71 1.79
CA TRP A 44 -13.97 -11.70 1.73
C TRP A 44 -13.82 -12.80 2.81
N LEU A 45 -12.60 -13.26 3.05
CA LEU A 45 -12.31 -14.25 4.09
C LEU A 45 -12.51 -13.66 5.50
N LYS A 46 -12.18 -12.38 5.72
CA LYS A 46 -12.42 -11.68 7.01
C LYS A 46 -13.90 -11.52 7.33
N TRP A 47 -14.76 -11.41 6.33
CA TRP A 47 -16.21 -11.37 6.54
C TRP A 47 -16.82 -12.72 6.92
N GLN A 48 -16.07 -13.83 6.81
CA GLN A 48 -16.60 -15.15 7.16
C GLN A 48 -16.82 -15.30 8.67
N PRO A 49 -17.88 -16.02 9.09
CA PRO A 49 -18.13 -16.29 10.51
C PRO A 49 -16.96 -17.01 11.18
N ALA A 50 -16.26 -17.89 10.46
CA ALA A 50 -15.11 -18.60 10.98
C ALA A 50 -14.04 -17.62 11.50
N PHE A 51 -13.68 -16.61 10.70
CA PHE A 51 -12.71 -15.60 11.10
C PHE A 51 -13.22 -14.75 12.28
N GLN A 52 -14.45 -14.25 12.20
CA GLN A 52 -15.00 -13.37 13.25
C GLN A 52 -15.10 -14.07 14.61
N ASN A 53 -15.48 -15.35 14.62
CA ASN A 53 -15.64 -16.14 15.84
C ASN A 53 -14.27 -16.57 16.44
N SER A 54 -13.23 -16.68 15.62
CA SER A 54 -11.89 -17.09 16.06
C SER A 54 -10.89 -15.94 16.17
N PHE A 55 -11.32 -14.68 16.03
CA PHE A 55 -10.43 -13.53 15.90
C PHE A 55 -9.43 -13.39 17.07
N VAL A 56 -9.94 -13.46 18.31
CA VAL A 56 -9.09 -13.40 19.52
C VAL A 56 -8.13 -14.59 19.57
N ALA A 57 -8.62 -15.79 19.25
CA ALA A 57 -7.81 -17.01 19.28
C ALA A 57 -6.66 -16.95 18.25
N GLN A 58 -6.91 -16.37 17.07
CA GLN A 58 -5.88 -16.17 16.06
C GLN A 58 -4.77 -15.23 16.56
N VAL A 59 -5.15 -14.10 17.16
CA VAL A 59 -4.17 -13.14 17.70
C VAL A 59 -3.42 -13.72 18.90
N SER A 60 -4.12 -14.39 19.81
CA SER A 60 -3.49 -14.94 21.02
C SER A 60 -2.61 -16.15 20.73
N GLY A 61 -2.94 -16.94 19.69
CA GLY A 61 -2.17 -18.11 19.27
C GLY A 61 -0.76 -17.76 18.78
N ALA A 62 -0.57 -16.53 18.28
CA ALA A 62 0.75 -16.05 17.85
C ALA A 62 1.77 -15.91 18.99
N LYS A 63 1.37 -16.10 20.26
CA LYS A 63 2.25 -16.06 21.43
C LYS A 63 3.14 -17.30 21.56
N ASP A 64 2.69 -18.44 21.05
CA ASP A 64 3.30 -19.72 21.36
C ASP A 64 4.75 -19.79 20.87
N GLY A 65 5.67 -20.15 21.76
CA GLY A 65 7.10 -20.24 21.47
C GLY A 65 7.83 -18.91 21.27
N GLN A 66 7.15 -17.76 21.40
CA GLN A 66 7.76 -16.44 21.21
C GLN A 66 8.64 -16.01 22.40
N PRO A 67 9.62 -15.12 22.19
CA PRO A 67 10.31 -14.45 23.29
C PRO A 67 9.36 -13.61 24.17
N GLY A 68 9.71 -13.44 25.45
CA GLY A 68 8.85 -12.76 26.44
C GLY A 68 8.39 -11.35 26.04
N LEU A 69 9.23 -10.57 25.34
CA LEU A 69 8.85 -9.24 24.86
C LEU A 69 7.73 -9.29 23.80
N ILE A 70 7.82 -10.23 22.86
CA ILE A 70 6.81 -10.43 21.81
C ILE A 70 5.52 -10.97 22.44
N GLN A 71 5.62 -11.90 23.38
CA GLN A 71 4.46 -12.38 24.13
C GLN A 71 3.75 -11.25 24.88
N ALA A 72 4.50 -10.32 25.50
CA ALA A 72 3.92 -9.17 26.20
C ALA A 72 3.21 -8.21 25.23
N TRP A 73 3.82 -7.92 24.08
CA TRP A 73 3.21 -7.12 23.01
C TRP A 73 1.90 -7.72 22.50
N ILE A 74 1.91 -9.02 22.15
CA ILE A 74 0.71 -9.72 21.70
C ILE A 74 -0.34 -9.80 22.82
N SER A 75 0.09 -9.95 24.08
CA SER A 75 -0.83 -9.95 25.23
C SER A 75 -1.53 -8.61 25.42
N PHE A 76 -0.82 -7.49 25.25
CA PHE A 76 -1.43 -6.16 25.26
C PHE A 76 -2.56 -6.06 24.21
N TRP A 77 -2.28 -6.45 22.96
CA TRP A 77 -3.28 -6.42 21.89
C TRP A 77 -4.42 -7.40 22.12
N THR A 78 -4.13 -8.62 22.60
CA THR A 78 -5.15 -9.62 22.93
C THR A 78 -6.13 -9.05 23.95
N THR A 79 -5.63 -8.39 25.02
CA THR A 79 -6.46 -7.76 26.04
C THR A 79 -7.32 -6.64 25.47
N LEU A 80 -6.74 -5.77 24.63
CA LEU A 80 -7.46 -4.67 23.98
C LEU A 80 -8.58 -5.18 23.08
N ILE A 81 -8.29 -6.19 22.24
CA ILE A 81 -9.25 -6.78 21.31
C ILE A 81 -10.36 -7.52 22.06
N SER A 82 -10.02 -8.19 23.17
CA SER A 82 -10.96 -8.95 23.98
C SER A 82 -12.08 -8.09 24.59
N ALA A 83 -11.90 -6.77 24.67
CA ALA A 83 -12.96 -5.86 25.10
C ALA A 83 -14.17 -5.86 24.14
N ASN A 84 -13.94 -6.00 22.83
CA ASN A 84 -15.00 -6.19 21.84
C ASN A 84 -14.46 -6.88 20.57
N PRO A 85 -14.34 -8.22 20.58
CA PRO A 85 -13.71 -8.98 19.51
C PRO A 85 -14.34 -8.75 18.14
N LEU A 86 -15.68 -8.72 18.11
CA LEU A 86 -16.44 -8.58 16.88
C LEU A 86 -16.27 -7.20 16.24
N LEU A 87 -16.15 -6.14 17.06
CA LEU A 87 -15.88 -4.80 16.57
C LEU A 87 -14.53 -4.73 15.88
N PHE A 88 -13.46 -5.26 16.49
CA PHE A 88 -12.13 -5.27 15.89
C PHE A 88 -12.07 -6.13 14.64
N ALA A 89 -12.66 -7.33 14.65
CA ALA A 89 -12.72 -8.20 13.48
C ALA A 89 -13.44 -7.53 12.30
N ARG A 90 -14.56 -6.85 12.56
CA ARG A 90 -15.31 -6.12 11.52
C ARG A 90 -14.59 -4.86 11.06
N PHE A 91 -13.88 -4.18 11.96
CA PHE A 91 -13.06 -3.02 11.61
C PHE A 91 -11.92 -3.41 10.68
N GLU A 92 -11.23 -4.53 10.96
CA GLU A 92 -10.22 -5.10 10.07
C GLU A 92 -10.83 -5.48 8.72
N ALA A 93 -11.92 -6.25 8.71
CA ALA A 93 -12.60 -6.66 7.48
C ALA A 93 -13.05 -5.45 6.62
N ALA A 94 -13.61 -4.42 7.25
CA ALA A 94 -14.03 -3.19 6.58
C ALA A 94 -12.82 -2.41 6.02
N THR A 95 -11.72 -2.36 6.75
CA THR A 95 -10.49 -1.69 6.31
C THR A 95 -9.88 -2.41 5.11
N GLU A 96 -9.79 -3.75 5.14
CA GLU A 96 -9.33 -4.53 4.00
C GLU A 96 -10.24 -4.37 2.78
N THR A 97 -11.55 -4.32 2.98
CA THR A 97 -12.53 -4.07 1.91
C THR A 97 -12.30 -2.70 1.27
N ALA A 98 -12.12 -1.66 2.07
CA ALA A 98 -11.86 -0.31 1.57
C ALA A 98 -10.55 -0.23 0.78
N ILE A 99 -9.48 -0.84 1.29
CA ILE A 99 -8.19 -0.92 0.61
C ILE A 99 -8.31 -1.65 -0.73
N ALA A 100 -8.99 -2.79 -0.76
CA ALA A 100 -9.22 -3.56 -1.99
C ALA A 100 -9.92 -2.70 -3.06
N ILE A 101 -11.03 -2.06 -2.71
CA ILE A 101 -11.78 -1.19 -3.63
C ILE A 101 -10.92 -0.03 -4.11
N PHE A 102 -10.17 0.63 -3.21
CA PHE A 102 -9.35 1.77 -3.57
C PHE A 102 -8.15 1.38 -4.45
N LEU A 103 -7.55 0.20 -4.26
CA LEU A 103 -6.52 -0.33 -5.14
C LEU A 103 -7.05 -0.65 -6.53
N LEU A 104 -8.22 -1.30 -6.62
CA LEU A 104 -8.85 -1.65 -7.90
C LEU A 104 -9.15 -0.39 -8.72
N LEU A 105 -9.76 0.61 -8.08
CA LEU A 105 -10.14 1.86 -8.73
C LEU A 105 -8.95 2.82 -8.90
N GLY A 106 -7.86 2.64 -8.14
CA GLY A 106 -6.75 3.60 -8.07
C GLY A 106 -7.19 4.94 -7.48
N LEU A 107 -7.95 4.88 -6.39
CA LEU A 107 -8.44 6.03 -5.63
C LEU A 107 -7.57 6.27 -4.40
N PHE A 108 -7.23 7.54 -4.16
CA PHE A 108 -6.46 7.98 -2.99
C PHE A 108 -5.21 7.13 -2.78
N SER A 109 -4.48 6.82 -3.85
CA SER A 109 -3.52 5.72 -3.88
C SER A 109 -2.40 5.88 -2.86
N ASN A 110 -2.00 7.11 -2.54
CA ASN A 110 -1.02 7.37 -1.49
C ASN A 110 -1.58 7.04 -0.11
N LEU A 111 -2.80 7.51 0.20
CA LEU A 111 -3.49 7.21 1.45
C LEU A 111 -3.76 5.71 1.59
N THR A 112 -4.27 5.08 0.53
CA THR A 112 -4.50 3.63 0.45
C THR A 112 -3.22 2.85 0.70
N SER A 113 -2.10 3.30 0.13
CA SER A 113 -0.80 2.66 0.35
C SER A 113 -0.30 2.83 1.78
N ILE A 114 -0.45 4.01 2.39
CA ILE A 114 -0.08 4.24 3.79
C ILE A 114 -0.95 3.38 4.72
N MET A 115 -2.27 3.37 4.52
CA MET A 115 -3.20 2.58 5.34
C MET A 115 -2.93 1.08 5.19
N GLY A 116 -2.71 0.60 3.96
CA GLY A 116 -2.35 -0.79 3.70
C GLY A 116 -1.02 -1.18 4.34
N LEU A 117 -0.01 -0.31 4.30
CA LEU A 117 1.27 -0.51 4.99
C LEU A 117 1.08 -0.63 6.50
N LEU A 118 0.36 0.31 7.12
CA LEU A 118 0.13 0.32 8.57
C LEU A 118 -0.67 -0.90 9.02
N LEU A 119 -1.73 -1.26 8.29
CA LEU A 119 -2.54 -2.43 8.58
C LEU A 119 -1.70 -3.72 8.46
N SER A 120 -0.91 -3.84 7.39
CA SER A 120 -0.05 -5.01 7.17
C SER A 120 0.99 -5.16 8.28
N LEU A 121 1.62 -4.07 8.73
CA LEU A 121 2.53 -4.11 9.87
C LEU A 121 1.81 -4.44 11.19
N GLY A 122 0.59 -3.96 11.37
CA GLY A 122 -0.26 -4.30 12.51
C GLY A 122 -0.52 -5.80 12.60
N ILE A 123 -1.02 -6.40 11.50
CA ILE A 123 -1.28 -7.84 11.39
C ILE A 123 0.02 -8.64 11.61
N TRP A 124 1.11 -8.24 10.94
CA TRP A 124 2.40 -8.91 11.06
C TRP A 124 2.92 -8.93 12.50
N SER A 125 2.85 -7.79 13.21
CA SER A 125 3.32 -7.68 14.60
C SER A 125 2.42 -8.36 15.63
N THR A 126 1.19 -8.73 15.26
CA THR A 126 0.19 -9.28 16.18
C THR A 126 -0.18 -10.71 15.79
N ALA A 127 -1.09 -10.89 14.85
CA ALA A 127 -1.62 -12.19 14.42
C ALA A 127 -0.56 -13.12 13.80
N GLU A 128 0.53 -12.56 13.25
CA GLU A 128 1.65 -13.37 12.72
C GLU A 128 2.87 -13.41 13.65
N GLY A 129 2.85 -12.71 14.79
CA GLY A 129 3.96 -12.75 15.77
C GLY A 129 5.33 -12.42 15.18
N PHE A 130 5.40 -11.44 14.29
CA PHE A 130 6.62 -11.08 13.54
C PHE A 130 7.17 -12.22 12.64
N GLY A 131 6.34 -13.19 12.25
CA GLY A 131 6.71 -14.42 11.52
C GLY A 131 7.31 -15.51 12.41
N GLY A 132 7.53 -15.22 13.70
CA GLY A 132 8.11 -16.17 14.64
C GLY A 132 7.12 -17.22 15.14
N PRO A 133 7.60 -18.19 15.95
CA PRO A 133 8.96 -18.28 16.49
C PRO A 133 9.97 -18.83 15.47
N TYR A 134 11.14 -18.18 15.39
CA TYR A 134 12.24 -18.59 14.51
C TYR A 134 13.13 -19.61 15.21
N MET A 135 12.98 -20.89 14.84
CA MET A 135 13.83 -21.97 15.33
C MET A 135 14.77 -22.45 14.21
N PRO A 136 16.08 -22.62 14.50
CA PRO A 136 17.04 -23.11 13.52
C PRO A 136 16.58 -24.43 12.88
N GLY A 137 16.50 -24.46 11.54
CA GLY A 137 16.14 -25.66 10.78
C GLY A 137 14.66 -26.08 10.88
N GLN A 138 13.77 -25.27 11.46
CA GLN A 138 12.35 -25.58 11.60
C GLN A 138 11.43 -24.49 11.03
N SER A 139 11.74 -23.21 11.26
CA SER A 139 10.87 -22.11 10.84
C SER A 139 11.63 -21.05 10.05
N THR A 140 11.18 -20.82 8.81
CA THR A 140 11.73 -19.81 7.88
C THR A 140 10.64 -18.88 7.33
N ASP A 141 9.40 -19.01 7.80
CA ASP A 141 8.31 -18.14 7.37
C ASP A 141 8.45 -16.80 8.08
N VAL A 142 8.40 -15.70 7.31
CA VAL A 142 8.49 -14.34 7.84
C VAL A 142 7.09 -13.74 8.05
N GLY A 143 6.04 -14.47 7.68
CA GLY A 143 4.67 -13.99 7.69
C GLY A 143 4.27 -13.38 6.35
N THR A 144 2.98 -13.50 6.02
CA THR A 144 2.43 -13.04 4.75
C THR A 144 2.23 -11.52 4.71
N ALA A 145 1.98 -10.90 5.86
CA ALA A 145 1.68 -9.48 5.94
C ALA A 145 2.94 -8.59 5.77
N LEU A 146 4.15 -9.08 6.08
CA LEU A 146 5.36 -8.29 5.86
C LEU A 146 5.64 -8.02 4.36
N PRO A 147 5.61 -9.02 3.45
CA PRO A 147 5.66 -8.76 2.01
C PRO A 147 4.61 -7.77 1.52
N TYR A 148 3.39 -7.81 2.07
CA TYR A 148 2.34 -6.85 1.72
C TYR A 148 2.70 -5.42 2.15
N ALA A 149 3.25 -5.24 3.36
CA ALA A 149 3.72 -3.94 3.83
C ALA A 149 4.80 -3.35 2.89
N ILE A 150 5.75 -4.19 2.45
CA ILE A 150 6.80 -3.79 1.50
C ILE A 150 6.18 -3.41 0.15
N LEU A 151 5.22 -4.19 -0.36
CA LEU A 151 4.55 -3.89 -1.63
C LEU A 151 3.78 -2.57 -1.56
N PHE A 152 3.11 -2.26 -0.45
CA PHE A 152 2.50 -0.95 -0.25
C PHE A 152 3.52 0.19 -0.18
N ALA A 153 4.67 -0.01 0.47
CA ALA A 153 5.75 0.97 0.47
C ALA A 153 6.25 1.28 -0.95
N VAL A 154 6.36 0.23 -1.78
CA VAL A 154 6.73 0.37 -3.20
C VAL A 154 5.63 1.11 -3.98
N LEU A 155 4.36 0.73 -3.83
CA LEU A 155 3.22 1.37 -4.50
C LEU A 155 3.10 2.86 -4.14
N PHE A 156 3.35 3.21 -2.87
CA PHE A 156 3.44 4.59 -2.40
C PHE A 156 4.59 5.33 -3.09
N SER A 157 5.79 4.74 -3.09
CA SER A 157 7.00 5.36 -3.66
C SER A 157 6.89 5.63 -5.15
N ILE A 158 6.20 4.76 -5.90
CA ILE A 158 6.00 4.90 -7.36
C ILE A 158 4.74 5.68 -7.75
N SER A 159 3.97 6.21 -6.77
CA SER A 159 2.71 6.93 -7.00
C SER A 159 1.75 6.18 -7.93
N ALA A 160 1.48 4.91 -7.62
CA ALA A 160 0.77 3.97 -8.49
C ALA A 160 -0.63 4.44 -8.98
N GLY A 161 -1.24 5.43 -8.32
CA GLY A 161 -2.50 6.04 -8.75
C GLY A 161 -2.43 6.85 -10.05
N ARG A 162 -1.24 7.36 -10.43
CA ARG A 162 -1.05 8.14 -11.66
C ARG A 162 -1.25 7.31 -12.93
N TYR A 163 -1.10 6.00 -12.85
CA TYR A 163 -1.06 5.11 -14.00
C TYR A 163 -2.32 4.24 -14.02
N TYR A 164 -3.24 4.53 -14.96
CA TYR A 164 -4.53 3.82 -15.09
C TYR A 164 -5.37 3.78 -13.80
N GLY A 165 -5.23 4.78 -12.92
CA GLY A 165 -6.07 4.97 -11.73
C GLY A 165 -7.02 6.15 -11.90
N MET A 166 -8.09 6.20 -11.10
CA MET A 166 -8.97 7.36 -11.05
C MET A 166 -8.25 8.60 -10.50
N ASP A 167 -7.15 8.42 -9.75
CA ASP A 167 -6.33 9.50 -9.22
C ASP A 167 -5.80 10.48 -10.28
N GLN A 168 -5.63 10.08 -11.54
CA GLN A 168 -5.27 11.02 -12.62
C GLN A 168 -6.34 12.11 -12.82
N TRP A 169 -7.61 11.81 -12.51
CA TRP A 169 -8.75 12.73 -12.59
C TRP A 169 -9.01 13.45 -11.26
N LEU A 170 -8.72 12.80 -10.11
CA LEU A 170 -8.89 13.42 -8.79
C LEU A 170 -7.76 14.40 -8.44
N THR A 171 -6.52 14.10 -8.82
CA THR A 171 -5.34 14.92 -8.45
C THR A 171 -5.49 16.39 -8.84
N PRO A 172 -5.98 16.75 -10.06
CA PRO A 172 -6.24 18.14 -10.43
C PRO A 172 -7.38 18.79 -9.64
N ARG A 173 -8.37 18.01 -9.20
CA ARG A 173 -9.59 18.51 -8.51
C ARG A 173 -9.39 18.73 -7.01
N LEU A 174 -8.45 18.00 -6.39
CA LEU A 174 -8.22 18.04 -4.94
C LEU A 174 -7.34 19.23 -4.48
N GLY A 175 -6.70 19.96 -5.39
CA GLY A 175 -5.89 21.13 -5.07
C GLY A 175 -4.81 20.84 -4.01
N ARG A 176 -4.96 21.41 -2.80
CA ARG A 176 -4.03 21.22 -1.66
C ARG A 176 -4.04 19.80 -1.08
N TRP A 177 -5.12 19.04 -1.29
CA TRP A 177 -5.28 17.65 -0.83
C TRP A 177 -4.81 16.63 -1.86
N SER A 178 -4.20 17.08 -2.96
CA SER A 178 -3.67 16.21 -4.01
C SER A 178 -2.65 15.19 -3.52
N PHE A 179 -1.99 15.44 -2.38
CA PHE A 179 -1.06 14.49 -1.74
C PHE A 179 -1.71 13.19 -1.26
N LEU A 180 -3.03 13.21 -0.95
CA LEU A 180 -3.80 12.02 -0.56
C LEU A 180 -4.05 11.10 -1.76
N ALA A 181 -4.19 11.70 -2.95
CA ALA A 181 -4.19 11.01 -4.24
C ALA A 181 -2.74 10.80 -4.71
N SER A 182 -2.51 10.72 -6.02
CA SER A 182 -1.19 10.53 -6.60
C SER A 182 -0.34 11.81 -6.77
N GLY A 183 -0.73 12.91 -6.12
CA GLY A 183 -0.03 14.19 -6.17
C GLY A 183 1.26 14.17 -5.36
N SER A 184 2.33 14.75 -5.93
CA SER A 184 3.57 14.98 -5.18
C SER A 184 3.42 16.24 -4.31
N ILE A 185 3.91 16.17 -3.07
CA ILE A 185 4.12 17.35 -2.21
C ILE A 185 5.29 18.15 -2.81
N LYS A 186 5.10 18.83 -3.96
CA LYS A 186 6.14 19.71 -4.48
C LYS A 186 6.00 21.09 -3.84
N LYS A 187 7.04 21.43 -3.07
CA LYS A 187 7.37 22.72 -2.45
C LYS A 187 6.91 23.87 -3.33
N ARG A 188 6.05 24.74 -2.80
CA ARG A 188 5.72 26.05 -3.38
C ARG A 188 7.05 26.78 -3.58
N SER A 189 7.56 26.85 -4.81
CA SER A 189 8.62 27.79 -5.14
C SER A 189 8.03 29.17 -4.90
N ILE A 190 8.48 29.80 -3.82
CA ILE A 190 8.29 31.22 -3.61
C ILE A 190 9.21 31.88 -4.64
N ASP A 191 8.73 32.03 -5.86
CA ASP A 191 9.16 33.14 -6.71
C ASP A 191 8.19 34.27 -6.38
N ARG A 192 8.66 35.17 -5.51
CA ARG A 192 8.21 36.55 -5.51
C ARG A 192 9.39 37.37 -5.98
N SER A 193 9.38 37.66 -7.29
CA SER A 193 10.02 38.85 -7.86
C SER A 193 9.35 40.10 -7.31
#